data_AF-A0A6G7NUT3-F1
#
_entry.id   AF-A0A6G7NUT3-F1
#
_cell.length_a   1.000
_cell.length_b   1.000
_cell.length_c   1.000
_cell.angle_alpha   90.00
_cell.angle_beta   90.00
_cell.angle_gamma   90.00
#
_symmetry.space_group_name_H-M   'P 1'
#
loop_
_entity.id
_entity.type
_entity.pdbx_description
1 polymer ?
#
loop_
_entity_poly.entity_id
_entity_poly.type
_entity_poly.pdbx_seq_one_letter_code
_entity_poly.pdbx_strand_id
1 'polypeptide(L)'
;FFTRTILQSGSSNAPWAVMSPSEARNRTLTLAKFLGCLRENETEMIKCLRNKDPQEILLNEVYVVPYDSLLSVNFGPTVDGDFLTDIPDTLLQLGQYKKT
;
A
#
# COMPACT_ATOMS: atom_id res chain seq x y z
N PHE A 1 -8.37 15.86 13.15
CA PHE A 1 -7.64 16.96 12.49
C PHE A 1 -6.66 17.61 13.47
N PHE A 2 -5.63 18.31 12.98
CA PHE A 2 -4.50 18.84 13.77
C PHE A 2 -4.19 20.30 13.40
N THR A 3 -3.45 21.01 14.26
CA THR A 3 -3.02 22.41 14.02
C THR A 3 -1.64 22.49 13.37
N ARG A 4 -0.68 21.69 13.83
CA ARG A 4 0.72 21.65 13.36
C ARG A 4 1.22 20.22 13.29
N THR A 5 2.29 20.01 12.53
CA THR A 5 2.96 18.71 12.36
C THR A 5 4.48 18.87 12.45
N ILE A 6 5.14 17.87 12.99
CA ILE A 6 6.60 17.69 12.90
C ILE A 6 6.81 16.36 12.17
N LEU A 7 7.64 16.36 11.11
CA LEU A 7 8.04 15.16 10.41
C LEU A 7 9.50 14.84 10.79
N GLN A 8 9.75 13.64 11.29
CA GLN A 8 11.08 13.19 11.69
C GLN A 8 11.52 12.03 10.79
N SER A 9 12.61 12.22 10.06
CA SER A 9 13.23 11.20 9.17
C SER A 9 12.26 10.52 8.18
N GLY A 10 11.22 11.23 7.76
CA GLY A 10 10.23 10.75 6.80
C GLY A 10 9.55 11.91 6.07
N SER A 11 9.06 11.64 4.85
CA SER A 11 8.34 12.61 4.02
C SER A 11 7.15 11.92 3.36
N SER A 12 6.10 12.68 3.07
CA SER A 12 4.91 12.16 2.37
C SER A 12 5.21 11.70 0.94
N ASN A 13 6.23 12.26 0.31
CA ASN A 13 6.68 11.88 -1.04
C ASN A 13 7.93 10.98 -1.04
N ALA A 14 8.22 10.29 0.07
CA ALA A 14 9.28 9.29 0.05
C ALA A 14 8.93 8.21 -1.00
N PRO A 15 9.90 7.65 -1.76
CA PRO A 15 9.63 6.69 -2.84
C PRO A 15 8.87 5.43 -2.41
N TRP A 16 8.87 5.14 -1.11
CA TRP A 16 8.23 3.98 -0.50
C TRP A 16 6.91 4.30 0.21
N ALA A 17 6.52 5.58 0.28
CA ALA A 17 5.37 6.02 1.07
C ALA A 17 4.02 5.69 0.42
N VAL A 18 3.96 5.66 -0.92
CA VAL A 18 2.72 5.40 -1.67
C VAL A 18 2.97 4.45 -2.84
N MET A 19 1.91 3.76 -3.28
CA MET A 19 1.92 2.97 -4.50
C MET A 19 0.68 3.25 -5.37
N SER A 20 0.76 2.86 -6.64
CA SER A 20 -0.38 2.93 -7.55
C SER A 20 -1.41 1.84 -7.22
N PRO A 21 -2.70 2.03 -7.59
CA PRO A 21 -3.72 0.98 -7.46
C PRO A 21 -3.35 -0.32 -8.18
N SER A 22 -2.68 -0.22 -9.34
CA SER A 22 -2.26 -1.39 -10.11
C SER A 22 -1.20 -2.21 -9.36
N GLU A 23 -0.23 -1.56 -8.74
CA GLU A 23 0.81 -2.21 -7.94
C GLU A 23 0.21 -2.83 -6.66
N ALA A 24 -0.64 -2.10 -5.94
CA ALA A 24 -1.36 -2.61 -4.78
C ALA A 24 -2.18 -3.87 -5.13
N ARG A 25 -2.86 -3.86 -6.27
CA ARG A 25 -3.61 -5.01 -6.78
C ARG A 25 -2.69 -6.17 -7.12
N ASN A 26 -1.58 -5.92 -7.80
CA ASN A 26 -0.61 -6.96 -8.17
C ASN A 26 -0.02 -7.66 -6.93
N ARG A 27 0.33 -6.89 -5.90
CA ARG A 27 0.79 -7.44 -4.60
C ARG A 27 -0.27 -8.27 -3.91
N THR A 28 -1.51 -7.81 -3.92
CA THR A 28 -2.66 -8.54 -3.36
C THR A 28 -2.87 -9.87 -4.08
N LEU A 29 -2.83 -9.89 -5.42
CA LEU A 29 -2.97 -11.10 -6.22
C LEU A 29 -1.81 -12.07 -5.98
N THR A 30 -0.59 -11.55 -5.83
CA THR A 30 0.60 -12.34 -5.51
C THR A 30 0.47 -13.00 -4.15
N LEU A 31 0.11 -12.25 -3.10
CA LEU A 31 -0.14 -12.79 -1.77
C LEU A 31 -1.25 -13.85 -1.79
N ALA A 32 -2.37 -13.55 -2.47
CA ALA A 32 -3.49 -14.48 -2.60
C ALA A 32 -3.06 -15.78 -3.29
N LYS A 33 -2.18 -15.72 -4.29
CA LYS A 33 -1.62 -16.91 -4.93
C LYS A 33 -0.81 -17.76 -3.95
N PHE A 34 0.10 -17.15 -3.18
CA PHE A 34 0.92 -17.86 -2.19
C PHE A 34 0.08 -18.52 -1.09
N LEU A 35 -1.02 -17.89 -0.69
CA LEU A 35 -1.93 -18.41 0.34
C LEU A 35 -2.99 -19.37 -0.21
N GLY A 36 -3.02 -19.66 -1.51
CA GLY A 36 -4.07 -20.48 -2.14
C GLY A 36 -5.45 -19.82 -2.17
N CYS A 37 -5.49 -18.49 -2.04
CA CYS A 37 -6.69 -17.65 -2.02
C CYS A 37 -6.97 -16.93 -3.34
N LEU A 38 -6.18 -17.12 -4.39
CA LEU A 38 -6.45 -16.51 -5.70
C LEU A 38 -7.80 -17.01 -6.26
N ARG A 39 -8.72 -16.08 -6.57
CA ARG A 39 -10.05 -16.33 -7.13
C ARG A 39 -10.36 -15.29 -8.21
N GLU A 40 -11.28 -15.61 -9.12
CA GLU A 40 -11.78 -14.63 -10.11
C GLU A 40 -12.63 -13.55 -9.45
N ASN A 41 -13.41 -13.91 -8.43
CA ASN A 41 -14.22 -12.97 -7.67
C ASN A 41 -13.43 -12.38 -6.50
N GLU A 42 -13.25 -11.05 -6.51
CA GLU A 42 -12.50 -10.34 -5.47
C GLU A 42 -13.13 -10.49 -4.07
N THR A 43 -14.46 -10.58 -3.97
CA THR A 43 -15.14 -10.80 -2.68
C THR A 43 -14.81 -12.18 -2.10
N GLU A 44 -14.70 -13.21 -2.95
CA GLU A 44 -14.32 -14.55 -2.50
C GLU A 44 -12.84 -14.63 -2.12
N MET A 45 -11.97 -13.96 -2.87
CA MET A 45 -10.56 -13.83 -2.54
C MET A 45 -10.38 -13.14 -1.18
N ILE A 46 -11.07 -12.02 -0.93
CA ILE A 46 -11.05 -11.31 0.35
C ILE A 46 -11.58 -12.19 1.48
N LYS A 47 -12.68 -12.93 1.27
CA LYS A 47 -13.21 -13.89 2.25
C LYS A 47 -12.19 -14.96 2.59
N CYS A 48 -11.48 -15.51 1.60
CA CYS A 48 -10.42 -16.48 1.81
C CYS A 48 -9.26 -15.89 2.63
N LEU A 49 -8.75 -14.71 2.25
CA LEU A 49 -7.67 -14.04 2.97
C LEU A 49 -8.04 -13.74 4.43
N ARG A 50 -9.28 -13.33 4.70
CA ARG A 50 -9.79 -13.10 6.07
C ARG A 50 -9.86 -14.35 6.95
N ASN A 51 -9.91 -15.54 6.34
CA ASN A 51 -9.94 -16.82 7.05
C ASN A 51 -8.55 -17.43 7.25
N LYS A 52 -7.48 -16.78 6.77
CA LYS A 52 -6.11 -17.25 6.95
C LYS A 52 -5.58 -16.91 8.33
N ASP A 53 -4.68 -17.75 8.82
CA ASP A 53 -3.93 -17.42 10.03
C ASP A 53 -3.04 -16.18 9.76
N PRO A 54 -3.02 -15.19 10.66
CA PRO A 54 -2.20 -13.99 10.47
C PRO A 54 -0.71 -14.28 10.28
N GLN A 55 -0.16 -15.34 10.89
CA GLN A 55 1.24 -15.72 10.69
C GLN A 55 1.49 -16.26 9.29
N GLU A 56 0.53 -17.00 8.70
CA GLU A 56 0.65 -17.40 7.29
C GLU A 56 0.74 -16.18 6.38
N ILE A 57 -0.03 -15.12 6.66
CA ILE A 57 0.01 -13.88 5.88
C ILE A 57 1.38 -13.22 6.00
N LEU A 58 1.90 -13.03 7.22
CA LEU A 58 3.20 -12.39 7.45
C LEU A 58 4.36 -13.16 6.80
N LEU A 59 4.33 -14.50 6.86
CA LEU A 59 5.35 -15.35 6.24
C LEU A 59 5.35 -15.28 4.72
N ASN A 60 4.21 -14.95 4.09
CA ASN A 60 4.08 -14.87 2.63
C ASN A 60 4.11 -13.44 2.08
N GLU A 61 3.89 -12.42 2.92
CA GLU A 61 3.94 -11.00 2.54
C GLU A 61 5.29 -10.59 1.95
N VAL A 62 6.40 -11.17 2.43
CA VAL A 62 7.75 -10.86 1.94
C VAL A 62 7.96 -11.18 0.45
N TYR A 63 7.10 -12.01 -0.15
CA TYR A 63 7.22 -12.43 -1.55
C TYR A 63 6.39 -11.57 -2.53
N VAL A 64 5.69 -10.53 -2.05
CA VAL A 64 4.84 -9.70 -2.92
C VAL A 64 5.62 -8.69 -3.74
N VAL A 65 6.87 -8.42 -3.36
CA VAL A 65 7.78 -7.53 -4.09
C VAL A 65 8.82 -8.36 -4.84
N PRO A 66 9.11 -8.03 -6.13
CA PRO A 66 9.98 -8.85 -6.96
C PRO A 66 11.48 -8.71 -6.63
N TYR A 67 11.87 -7.66 -5.92
CA TYR A 67 13.25 -7.39 -5.56
C TYR A 67 13.35 -6.93 -4.11
N ASP A 68 14.39 -7.43 -3.43
CA ASP A 68 14.73 -6.98 -2.10
C ASP A 68 15.33 -5.56 -2.21
N SER A 69 14.60 -4.57 -1.70
CA SER A 69 15.03 -3.18 -1.66
C SER A 69 15.02 -2.75 -0.21
N LEU A 70 16.15 -2.20 0.26
CA LEU A 70 16.38 -1.76 1.63
C LEU A 70 15.30 -0.83 2.20
N LEU A 71 14.48 -0.21 1.35
CA LEU A 71 13.45 0.74 1.71
C LEU A 71 12.07 0.39 1.11
N SER A 72 11.77 -0.87 0.77
CA SER A 72 10.43 -1.20 0.29
C SER A 72 9.44 -1.44 1.44
N VAL A 73 8.21 -0.95 1.25
CA VAL A 73 7.06 -1.28 2.11
C VAL A 73 6.14 -2.18 1.30
N ASN A 74 5.83 -3.38 1.78
CA ASN A 74 5.02 -4.38 1.06
C ASN A 74 3.56 -3.93 0.89
N PHE A 75 2.91 -3.56 2.00
CA PHE A 75 1.57 -2.96 1.99
C PHE A 75 1.60 -1.60 2.68
N GLY A 76 1.23 -0.56 1.92
CA GLY A 76 1.23 0.82 2.37
C GLY A 76 0.10 1.62 1.72
N PRO A 77 0.07 2.94 1.92
CA PRO A 77 -0.91 3.82 1.28
C PRO A 77 -0.96 3.65 -0.24
N THR A 78 -2.17 3.72 -0.80
CA THR A 78 -2.42 3.64 -2.23
C THR A 78 -3.05 4.95 -2.70
N VAL A 79 -2.67 5.44 -3.88
CA VAL A 79 -3.32 6.58 -4.52
C VAL A 79 -4.69 6.13 -5.04
N ASP A 80 -5.71 6.25 -4.20
CA ASP A 80 -7.06 5.70 -4.41
C ASP A 80 -8.00 6.65 -5.16
N GLY A 81 -7.61 7.92 -5.33
CA GLY A 81 -8.45 8.95 -5.97
C GLY A 81 -9.50 9.56 -5.04
N ASP A 82 -9.55 9.16 -3.77
CA ASP A 82 -10.49 9.67 -2.75
C ASP A 82 -9.73 10.26 -1.56
N PHE A 83 -9.08 9.41 -0.75
CA PHE A 83 -8.24 9.88 0.35
C PHE A 83 -6.94 10.51 -0.16
N LEU A 84 -6.26 9.82 -1.08
CA LEU A 84 -5.11 10.35 -1.84
C LEU A 84 -5.55 10.55 -3.29
N THR A 85 -5.90 11.79 -3.61
CA THR A 85 -6.42 12.16 -4.93
C THR A 85 -5.37 12.09 -6.05
N ASP A 86 -4.08 12.17 -5.71
CA ASP A 86 -2.95 12.05 -6.65
C ASP A 86 -1.67 11.63 -5.88
N ILE A 87 -0.58 11.39 -6.59
CA ILE A 87 0.73 11.14 -5.98
C ILE A 87 1.19 12.36 -5.15
N PRO A 88 1.83 12.15 -3.99
CA PRO A 88 2.25 13.24 -3.10
C PRO A 88 3.11 14.32 -3.77
N ASP A 89 4.02 13.96 -4.69
CA ASP A 89 4.82 14.93 -5.44
C ASP A 89 3.95 15.93 -6.21
N THR A 90 2.90 15.45 -6.89
CA THR A 90 1.95 16.31 -7.61
C THR A 90 1.19 17.23 -6.65
N LEU A 91 0.65 16.67 -5.56
CA LEU A 91 -0.12 17.45 -4.58
C LEU A 91 0.72 18.54 -3.92
N LEU A 92 1.99 18.25 -3.63
CA LEU A 92 2.94 19.23 -3.09
C LEU A 92 3.25 20.34 -4.10
N GLN A 93 3.51 20.00 -5.37
CA GLN A 93 3.77 20.98 -6.42
C GLN A 93 2.57 21.89 -6.67
N LEU A 94 1.35 21.34 -6.61
CA LEU A 94 0.10 22.09 -6.79
C LEU A 94 -0.32 22.88 -5.54
N GLY A 95 0.38 22.74 -4.42
CA GLY A 95 0.00 23.41 -3.17
C GLY A 95 -1.28 22.85 -2.52
N GLN A 96 -1.68 21.62 -2.89
CA GLN A 96 -2.90 20.94 -2.44
C GLN A 96 -2.68 20.21 -1.11
N TYR A 97 -2.32 20.98 -0.08
CA TYR A 97 -2.12 20.49 1.27
C TYR A 97 -2.48 21.58 2.29
N LYS A 98 -2.58 21.20 3.56
CA LYS A 98 -2.81 22.18 4.64
C LYS A 98 -1.63 23.14 4.73
N LYS A 99 -1.88 24.44 4.46
CA LYS A 99 -0.92 25.51 4.76
C LYS A 99 -0.93 25.77 6.27
N THR A 100 0.23 25.66 6.91
CA THR A 100 0.44 25.87 8.36
C THR A 100 1.02 27.23 8.65
#